data_AF-A0A946HI36-F1
#
_entry.id   AF-A0A946HI36-F1
#
_cell.length_a   1.000
_cell.length_b   1.000
_cell.length_c   1.000
_cell.angle_alpha   90.00
_cell.angle_beta   90.00
_cell.angle_gamma   90.00
#
_symmetry.space_group_name_H-M   'P 1'
#
loop_
_entity.id
_entity.type
_entity.pdbx_description
1 polymer ?
#
loop_
_entity_poly.entity_id
_entity_poly.type
_entity_poly.pdbx_seq_one_letter_code
_entity_poly.pdbx_strand_id
1 'polypeptide(L)'
;RTHSRDGQTYCVISIYFDRVVFDQHEARLRTEVALPILYDSPDIEVARARQTFTIDKCSYESAGLLSLTVGDPVVEVRRVICDGNGTVLYLADVTYRSDFVRLDMDLLA
;
A
#
# COMPACT_ATOMS: atom_id res chain seq x y z
N ARG A 1 -8.32 1.28 4.83
CA ARG A 1 -8.39 -0.08 5.44
C ARG A 1 -7.33 -0.18 6.52
N THR A 2 -7.48 -1.08 7.48
CA THR A 2 -6.44 -1.43 8.45
C THR A 2 -6.06 -2.89 8.29
N HIS A 3 -4.79 -3.23 8.46
CA HIS A 3 -4.34 -4.62 8.55
C HIS A 3 -3.79 -4.89 9.94
N SER A 4 -4.09 -6.10 10.44
CA SER A 4 -3.69 -6.54 11.77
C SER A 4 -2.99 -7.90 11.68
N ARG A 5 -2.03 -8.14 12.58
CA ARG A 5 -1.34 -9.41 12.76
C ARG A 5 -1.26 -9.68 14.26
N ASP A 6 -1.59 -10.90 14.68
CA ASP A 6 -1.59 -11.30 16.09
C ASP A 6 -2.39 -10.35 17.00
N GLY A 7 -3.53 -9.83 16.51
CA GLY A 7 -4.38 -8.88 17.23
C GLY A 7 -3.89 -7.42 17.23
N GLN A 8 -2.70 -7.15 16.71
CA GLN A 8 -2.14 -5.79 16.64
C GLN A 8 -2.35 -5.18 15.24
N THR A 9 -3.02 -4.03 15.18
CA THR A 9 -3.05 -3.22 13.95
C THR A 9 -1.67 -2.66 13.70
N TYR A 10 -1.13 -2.93 12.51
CA TYR A 10 0.23 -2.53 12.15
C TYR A 10 0.31 -1.66 10.89
N CYS A 11 -0.79 -1.54 10.16
CA CYS A 11 -0.85 -0.88 8.87
C CYS A 11 -2.20 -0.16 8.72
N VAL A 12 -2.15 1.12 8.36
CA VAL A 12 -3.28 1.88 7.85
C VAL A 12 -3.00 2.16 6.38
N ILE A 13 -3.99 1.92 5.51
CA ILE A 13 -3.81 2.07 4.07
C ILE A 13 -5.01 2.76 3.41
N SER A 14 -4.71 3.75 2.58
CA SER A 14 -5.62 4.32 1.59
C SER A 14 -5.21 3.83 0.21
N ILE A 15 -6.18 3.32 -0.56
CA ILE A 15 -5.94 2.78 -1.89
C ILE A 15 -6.91 3.44 -2.86
N TYR A 16 -6.37 3.89 -3.98
CA TYR A 16 -7.10 4.47 -5.10
C TYR A 16 -6.79 3.63 -6.34
N PHE A 17 -7.80 3.43 -7.16
CA PHE A 17 -7.70 2.68 -8.41
C PHE A 17 -8.19 3.55 -9.55
N ASP A 18 -7.66 3.30 -10.75
CA ASP A 18 -8.36 3.68 -11.96
C ASP A 18 -9.80 3.13 -11.93
N ARG A 19 -10.75 3.92 -12.42
CA ARG A 19 -12.16 3.61 -12.30
C ARG A 19 -12.53 2.35 -13.08
N VAL A 20 -11.99 2.19 -14.29
CA VAL A 20 -12.29 1.04 -15.16
C VAL A 20 -11.75 -0.23 -14.53
N VAL A 21 -10.50 -0.19 -14.05
CA VAL A 21 -9.89 -1.32 -13.32
C VAL A 21 -10.70 -1.68 -12.08
N PHE A 22 -11.15 -0.68 -11.30
CA PHE A 22 -11.95 -0.93 -10.12
C PHE A 22 -13.28 -1.60 -10.45
N ASP A 23 -14.02 -1.07 -11.43
CA ASP A 23 -15.35 -1.59 -11.77
C ASP A 23 -15.27 -3.02 -12.33
N GLN A 24 -14.21 -3.36 -13.08
CA GLN A 24 -14.00 -4.72 -13.61
C GLN A 24 -13.66 -5.74 -12.51
N HIS A 25 -12.96 -5.32 -11.46
CA HIS A 25 -12.42 -6.20 -10.43
C HIS A 25 -13.01 -5.95 -9.03
N GLU A 26 -14.11 -5.22 -8.93
CA GLU A 26 -14.63 -4.66 -7.67
C GLU A 26 -14.81 -5.72 -6.58
N ALA A 27 -15.48 -6.83 -6.92
CA ALA A 27 -15.77 -7.91 -5.98
C ALA A 27 -14.49 -8.45 -5.33
N ARG A 28 -13.43 -8.65 -6.14
CA ARG A 28 -12.14 -9.17 -5.69
C ARG A 28 -11.36 -8.10 -4.94
N LEU A 29 -11.28 -6.87 -5.46
CA LEU A 29 -10.55 -5.77 -4.84
C LEU A 29 -11.09 -5.43 -3.45
N ARG A 30 -12.36 -5.68 -3.17
CA ARG A 30 -12.98 -5.48 -1.85
C ARG A 30 -12.62 -6.53 -0.81
N THR A 31 -12.26 -7.75 -1.21
CA THR A 31 -12.09 -8.90 -0.30
C THR A 31 -10.68 -9.49 -0.31
N GLU A 32 -9.94 -9.33 -1.40
CA GLU A 32 -8.60 -9.87 -1.61
C GLU A 32 -7.51 -8.80 -1.51
N VAL A 33 -6.25 -9.25 -1.56
CA VAL A 33 -5.08 -8.36 -1.66
C VAL A 33 -5.03 -7.76 -3.06
N ALA A 34 -4.92 -6.43 -3.15
CA ALA A 34 -5.03 -5.70 -4.41
C ALA A 34 -3.90 -5.97 -5.41
N LEU A 35 -2.65 -6.12 -4.94
CA LEU A 35 -1.50 -6.24 -5.85
C LEU A 35 -1.55 -7.51 -6.72
N PRO A 36 -1.81 -8.71 -6.18
CA PRO A 36 -2.01 -9.90 -7.02
C PRO A 36 -3.08 -9.72 -8.08
N ILE A 37 -4.19 -9.05 -7.76
CA ILE A 37 -5.24 -8.76 -8.77
C ILE A 37 -4.65 -7.93 -9.92
N LEU A 38 -3.83 -6.92 -9.65
CA LEU A 38 -3.23 -6.10 -10.71
C LEU A 38 -2.19 -6.85 -11.54
N TYR A 39 -1.39 -7.74 -10.94
CA TYR A 39 -0.30 -8.43 -11.62
C TYR A 39 -0.72 -9.75 -12.30
N ASP A 40 -1.76 -10.41 -11.79
CA ASP A 40 -2.20 -11.72 -12.29
C ASP A 40 -3.33 -11.60 -13.33
N SER A 41 -3.92 -10.42 -13.49
CA SER A 41 -5.03 -10.22 -14.43
C SER A 41 -4.52 -10.00 -15.86
N PRO A 42 -4.99 -10.80 -16.84
CA PRO A 42 -4.51 -10.71 -18.23
C PRO A 42 -4.97 -9.44 -18.97
N ASP A 43 -6.00 -8.76 -18.45
CA ASP A 43 -6.59 -7.53 -18.95
C ASP A 43 -5.94 -6.25 -18.39
N ILE A 44 -4.97 -6.39 -17.47
CA ILE A 44 -4.27 -5.26 -16.86
C ILE A 44 -2.81 -5.28 -17.28
N GLU A 45 -2.40 -4.29 -18.08
CA GLU A 45 -0.99 -4.08 -18.41
C GLU A 45 -0.31 -3.23 -17.35
N VAL A 46 0.55 -3.84 -16.52
CA VAL A 46 1.42 -3.11 -15.60
C VAL A 46 2.77 -2.84 -16.27
N ALA A 47 3.03 -1.59 -16.63
CA ALA A 47 4.29 -1.21 -17.26
C ALA A 47 5.32 -0.63 -16.28
N ARG A 48 4.86 0.04 -15.21
CA ARG A 48 5.74 0.67 -14.23
C ARG A 48 5.14 0.62 -12.83
N ALA A 49 5.95 0.18 -11.87
CA ALA A 49 5.65 0.30 -10.44
C ALA A 49 6.76 1.09 -9.75
N ARG A 50 6.39 2.05 -8.90
CA ARG A 50 7.32 2.77 -8.03
C ARG A 50 6.79 2.78 -6.61
N GLN A 51 7.69 2.53 -5.68
CA GLN A 51 7.42 2.64 -4.26
C GLN A 51 8.47 3.55 -3.61
N THR A 52 8.01 4.48 -2.79
CA THR A 52 8.86 5.34 -1.96
C THR A 52 8.59 4.99 -0.51
N PHE A 53 9.65 4.73 0.24
CA PHE A 53 9.61 4.50 1.69
C PHE A 53 10.23 5.70 2.41
N THR A 54 9.50 6.23 3.38
CA THR A 54 9.94 7.35 4.22
C THR A 54 9.78 6.96 5.68
N ILE A 55 10.84 7.10 6.47
CA ILE A 55 10.72 7.03 7.94
C ILE A 55 10.25 8.40 8.41
N ASP A 56 9.14 8.43 9.14
CA ASP A 56 8.54 9.67 9.63
C ASP A 56 8.03 9.50 11.08
N LYS A 57 7.42 10.54 11.63
CA LYS A 57 6.81 10.58 12.95
C LYS A 57 5.31 10.35 12.86
N CYS A 58 4.80 9.55 13.79
CA CYS A 58 3.38 9.24 13.89
C CYS A 58 2.56 10.53 14.11
N SER A 59 1.57 10.76 13.24
CA SER A 59 0.60 11.85 13.39
C SER A 59 -0.43 11.54 14.48
N TYR A 60 -1.25 12.52 14.86
CA TYR A 60 -2.37 12.30 15.78
C TYR A 60 -3.38 11.27 15.25
N GLU A 61 -3.68 11.31 13.95
CA GLU A 61 -4.60 10.38 13.31
C GLU A 61 -4.02 8.95 13.30
N SER A 62 -2.79 8.81 12.82
CA SER A 62 -2.11 7.51 12.72
C SER A 62 -1.88 6.88 14.09
N ALA A 63 -1.62 7.69 15.13
CA ALA A 63 -1.39 7.24 16.50
C ALA A 63 -2.59 6.48 17.06
N GLY A 64 -3.80 7.02 16.88
CA GLY A 64 -5.04 6.35 17.30
C GLY A 64 -5.28 5.04 16.55
N LEU A 65 -5.06 5.03 15.23
CA LEU A 65 -5.33 3.85 14.39
C LEU A 65 -4.32 2.71 14.58
N LEU A 66 -3.06 3.03 14.91
CA LEU A 66 -1.96 2.06 15.07
C LEU A 66 -1.65 1.71 16.52
N SER A 67 -2.35 2.34 17.48
CA SER A 67 -2.08 2.23 18.91
C SER A 67 -0.62 2.60 19.24
N LEU A 68 -0.20 3.75 18.70
CA LEU A 68 1.10 4.37 18.93
C LEU A 68 0.95 5.70 19.68
N THR A 69 2.04 6.25 20.15
CA THR A 69 2.11 7.64 20.65
C THR A 69 2.42 8.59 19.49
N VAL A 70 1.86 9.80 19.55
CA VAL A 70 2.23 10.86 18.60
C VAL A 70 3.74 11.11 18.68
N GLY A 71 4.41 11.12 17.53
CA GLY A 71 5.86 11.25 17.44
C GLY A 71 6.62 9.92 17.38
N ASP A 72 5.98 8.78 17.66
CA ASP A 72 6.61 7.46 17.50
C ASP A 72 7.03 7.22 16.05
N PRO A 73 8.11 6.47 15.80
CA PRO A 73 8.58 6.21 14.44
C PRO A 73 7.56 5.37 13.65
N VAL A 74 7.21 5.85 12.47
CA VAL A 74 6.40 5.14 11.47
C VAL A 74 7.15 5.05 10.15
N VAL A 75 6.67 4.19 9.27
CA VAL A 75 7.12 4.11 7.89
C VAL A 75 5.96 4.47 6.97
N GLU A 76 6.09 5.59 6.29
CA GLU A 76 5.16 6.04 5.25
C GLU A 76 5.59 5.47 3.90
N VAL A 77 4.64 4.87 3.18
CA VAL A 77 4.86 4.26 1.88
C VAL A 77 3.89 4.85 0.89
N ARG A 78 4.43 5.42 -0.18
CA ARG A 78 3.65 5.75 -1.38
C ARG A 78 3.99 4.78 -2.49
N ARG A 79 2.99 4.08 -3.00
CA ARG A 79 3.12 3.14 -4.13
C ARG A 79 2.25 3.62 -5.30
N VAL A 80 2.87 3.71 -6.48
CA VAL A 80 2.20 4.13 -7.72
C VAL A 80 2.48 3.08 -8.78
N ILE A 81 1.42 2.56 -9.41
CA ILE A 81 1.49 1.59 -10.50
C ILE A 81 0.78 2.18 -11.72
N CYS A 82 1.44 2.12 -12.87
CA CYS A 82 0.97 2.69 -14.12
C CYS A 82 0.99 1.68 -15.28
N ASP A 83 0.10 1.90 -16.25
CA ASP A 83 0.13 1.25 -17.57
C ASP A 83 1.21 1.83 -18.49
N GLY A 84 1.31 1.29 -19.72
CA GLY A 84 2.26 1.74 -20.74
C GLY A 84 2.03 3.16 -21.24
N ASN A 85 0.84 3.72 -21.03
CA ASN A 85 0.48 5.09 -21.40
C ASN A 85 0.74 6.10 -20.26
N GLY A 86 1.12 5.62 -19.07
CA GLY A 86 1.33 6.44 -17.88
C GLY A 86 0.07 6.68 -17.04
N THR A 87 -1.06 6.05 -17.36
CA THR A 87 -2.27 6.08 -16.55
C THR A 87 -2.00 5.47 -15.18
N VAL A 88 -2.41 6.11 -14.10
CA VAL A 88 -2.28 5.54 -12.75
C VAL A 88 -3.38 4.52 -12.52
N LEU A 89 -3.01 3.24 -12.56
CA LEU A 89 -3.92 2.12 -12.29
C LEU A 89 -4.17 1.94 -10.80
N TYR A 90 -3.15 2.24 -9.99
CA TYR A 90 -3.17 2.08 -8.54
C TYR A 90 -2.28 3.11 -7.87
N LEU A 91 -2.82 3.74 -6.83
CA LEU A 91 -2.08 4.56 -5.88
C LEU A 91 -2.41 4.07 -4.48
N ALA A 92 -1.39 3.86 -3.66
CA ALA A 92 -1.58 3.64 -2.23
C ALA A 92 -0.68 4.52 -1.39
N ASP A 93 -1.29 5.09 -0.36
CA ASP A 93 -0.61 5.75 0.75
C ASP A 93 -0.80 4.85 1.98
N VAL A 94 0.33 4.43 2.56
CA VAL A 94 0.36 3.43 3.63
C VAL A 94 1.19 3.94 4.79
N THR A 95 0.65 3.86 6.00
CA THR A 95 1.42 4.08 7.23
C THR A 95 1.58 2.75 7.95
N TYR A 96 2.82 2.33 8.15
CA TYR A 96 3.17 1.17 8.97
C TYR A 96 3.75 1.59 10.31
N ARG A 97 3.51 0.78 11.35
CA ARG A 97 4.35 0.84 12.54
C ARG A 97 5.76 0.42 12.17
N SER A 98 6.76 1.18 12.59
CA SER A 98 8.16 0.90 12.24
C SER A 98 8.66 -0.45 12.75
N ASP A 99 8.15 -0.93 13.89
CA ASP A 99 8.47 -2.24 14.48
C ASP A 99 7.89 -3.44 13.71
N PHE A 100 7.06 -3.20 12.69
CA PHE A 100 6.53 -4.23 11.78
C PHE A 100 7.16 -4.20 10.39
N VAL A 101 8.12 -3.29 10.14
CA VAL A 101 8.75 -3.14 8.83
C VAL A 101 10.19 -3.62 8.86
N ARG A 102 10.52 -4.52 7.95
CA ARG A 102 11.89 -4.88 7.58
C ARG A 102 11.98 -4.87 6.07
N LEU A 103 12.99 -4.16 5.55
CA LEU A 103 13.30 -4.18 4.13
C LEU A 103 14.47 -5.14 3.92
N ASP A 104 14.24 -6.16 3.12
CA ASP A 104 15.22 -7.19 2.76
C ASP A 104 15.28 -7.26 1.24
N MET A 105 16.46 -7.01 0.65
CA MET A 105 16.63 -6.97 -0.79
C MET A 105 18.07 -7.32 -1.19
N ASP A 106 18.21 -7.97 -2.35
CA ASP A 106 19.49 -8.09 -3.03
C ASP A 106 19.84 -6.76 -3.68
N LEU A 107 21.10 -6.34 -3.52
CA LEU A 107 21.62 -5.11 -4.14
C LEU A 107 22.32 -5.38 -5.48
N LEU A 108 22.41 -6.64 -5.88
CA LEU A 108 22.99 -7.09 -7.14
C LEU A 108 21.88 -7.72 -7.98
N ALA A 109 21.93 -7.47 -9.29
CA ALA A 109 21.03 -8.06 -10.28
C ALA A 109 21.56 -9.41 -10.78
#